data_AF-A0A8S2WTB2-F1
#
_entry.id   AF-A0A8S2WTB2-F1
#
_cell.length_a   1.000
_cell.length_b   1.000
_cell.length_c   1.000
_cell.angle_alpha   90.00
_cell.angle_beta   90.00
_cell.angle_gamma   90.00
#
_symmetry.space_group_name_H-M   'P 1'
#
loop_
_entity.id
_entity.type
_entity.pdbx_description
1 polymer ?
#
loop_
_entity_poly.entity_id
_entity_poly.type
_entity_poly.pdbx_seq_one_letter_code
_entity_poly.pdbx_strand_id
1 'polypeptide(L)'
;MVIVTTTGYIVSVFGPYLSDNKNNDTAIAKDILLKNKEDILHWADEKDIMVVDRGFPDSAGVMQSLGFDVAMPEFLDGRRRFDTTNANRSRFVTKIRWVVECVNGKLKHFNLLSKTLQNSTMSQVRDYLRIACALINAYGSPMVTPSPYTDKIAKFMLTSLKQENRIRLRVYNNPYNWKDINASNFVSFPVLTLDEIRCLTL
;
A
#
# COMPACT_ATOMS: atom_id res chain seq x y z
N MET A 1 -12.26 -0.76 -7.43
CA MET A 1 -10.85 -1.20 -7.40
C MET A 1 -10.04 -0.34 -8.36
N VAL A 2 -8.90 0.19 -7.91
CA VAL A 2 -8.02 1.02 -8.75
C VAL A 2 -6.70 0.28 -8.95
N ILE A 3 -6.21 0.24 -10.18
CA ILE A 3 -4.88 -0.32 -10.51
C ILE A 3 -3.96 0.86 -10.80
N VAL A 4 -2.82 0.87 -10.11
CA VAL A 4 -1.89 1.99 -10.11
C VAL A 4 -0.48 1.45 -10.31
N THR A 5 0.32 2.13 -11.12
CA THR A 5 1.76 1.85 -11.23
C THR A 5 2.52 2.30 -9.98
N THR A 6 3.77 1.86 -9.84
CA THR A 6 4.66 2.29 -8.75
C THR A 6 4.98 3.79 -8.77
N THR A 7 4.71 4.50 -9.87
CA THR A 7 4.90 5.95 -9.98
C THR A 7 3.64 6.76 -9.65
N GLY A 8 2.51 6.08 -9.47
CA GLY A 8 1.22 6.71 -9.13
C GLY A 8 0.30 6.98 -10.30
N TYR A 9 0.66 6.57 -11.52
CA TYR A 9 -0.26 6.61 -12.67
C TYR A 9 -1.36 5.56 -12.52
N ILE A 10 -2.60 5.99 -12.68
CA ILE A 10 -3.77 5.12 -12.65
C ILE A 10 -3.90 4.46 -14.02
N VAL A 11 -3.78 3.14 -14.08
CA VAL A 11 -3.84 2.38 -15.34
C VAL A 11 -5.27 1.97 -15.64
N SER A 12 -5.99 1.53 -14.62
CA SER A 12 -7.38 1.08 -14.76
C SER A 12 -8.18 1.33 -13.49
N VAL A 13 -9.49 1.49 -13.66
CA VAL A 13 -10.44 1.62 -12.56
C VAL A 13 -11.70 0.80 -12.84
N PHE A 14 -11.99 -0.08 -11.89
CA PHE A 14 -13.11 -1.01 -11.94
C PHE A 14 -14.15 -0.68 -10.87
N GLY A 15 -15.42 -0.78 -11.26
CA GLY A 15 -16.58 -0.50 -10.42
C GLY A 15 -17.39 0.70 -10.93
N PRO A 16 -18.24 1.30 -10.08
CA PRO A 16 -18.53 0.87 -8.71
C PRO A 16 -19.14 -0.54 -8.65
N TYR A 17 -18.98 -1.22 -7.51
CA TYR A 17 -19.58 -2.53 -7.23
C TYR A 17 -20.63 -2.36 -6.13
N LEU A 18 -21.65 -3.23 -6.13
CA LEU A 18 -22.63 -3.26 -5.05
C LEU A 18 -21.94 -3.69 -3.75
N SER A 19 -22.27 -3.03 -2.64
CA SER A 19 -21.74 -3.40 -1.31
C SER A 19 -22.51 -4.60 -0.75
N ASP A 20 -22.29 -5.77 -1.33
CA ASP A 20 -22.85 -7.05 -0.87
C ASP A 20 -21.76 -8.07 -0.53
N ASN A 21 -22.15 -9.19 0.08
CA ASN A 21 -21.21 -10.24 0.48
C ASN A 21 -20.53 -10.94 -0.72
N LYS A 22 -21.00 -10.72 -1.96
CA LYS A 22 -20.46 -11.34 -3.17
C LYS A 22 -19.33 -10.50 -3.77
N ASN A 23 -19.39 -9.18 -3.62
CA ASN A 23 -18.44 -8.22 -4.18
C ASN A 23 -17.41 -7.77 -3.14
N ASN A 24 -16.76 -8.72 -2.46
CA ASN A 24 -15.58 -8.40 -1.67
C ASN A 24 -14.36 -8.16 -2.57
N ASP A 25 -13.32 -7.52 -2.03
CA ASP A 25 -12.12 -7.13 -2.77
C ASP A 25 -11.44 -8.30 -3.50
N THR A 26 -11.36 -9.46 -2.84
CA THR A 26 -10.83 -10.69 -3.42
C THR A 26 -11.66 -11.16 -4.62
N ALA A 27 -12.99 -11.22 -4.48
CA ALA A 27 -13.88 -11.72 -5.52
C ALA A 27 -13.86 -10.80 -6.74
N ILE A 28 -13.84 -9.49 -6.50
CA ILE A 28 -13.69 -8.46 -7.55
C ILE A 28 -12.37 -8.65 -8.29
N ALA A 29 -11.25 -8.80 -7.57
CA ALA A 29 -9.94 -9.00 -8.19
C ALA A 29 -9.88 -10.28 -9.03
N LYS A 30 -10.41 -11.40 -8.52
CA LYS A 30 -10.52 -12.66 -9.27
C LYS A 30 -11.32 -12.49 -10.56
N ASP A 31 -12.49 -11.84 -10.48
CA ASP A 31 -13.35 -11.61 -11.64
C ASP A 31 -12.68 -10.75 -12.71
N ILE A 32 -11.93 -9.71 -12.30
CA ILE A 32 -11.17 -8.84 -13.21
C ILE A 32 -10.08 -9.63 -13.94
N LEU A 33 -9.28 -10.41 -13.20
CA LEU A 33 -8.15 -11.16 -13.76
C LEU A 33 -8.61 -12.34 -14.63
N LEU A 34 -9.52 -13.17 -14.12
CA LEU A 34 -9.99 -14.37 -14.83
C LEU A 34 -10.78 -14.06 -16.10
N LYS A 35 -11.50 -12.93 -16.12
CA LYS A 35 -12.22 -12.47 -17.33
C LYS A 35 -11.37 -11.56 -18.20
N ASN A 36 -10.09 -11.36 -17.87
CA ASN A 36 -9.18 -10.46 -18.58
C ASN A 36 -9.81 -9.08 -18.86
N LYS A 37 -10.43 -8.45 -17.86
CA LYS A 37 -11.15 -7.20 -18.07
C LYS A 37 -10.18 -6.08 -18.48
N GLU A 38 -10.58 -5.30 -19.47
CA GLU A 38 -9.74 -4.26 -20.08
C GLU A 38 -8.38 -4.82 -20.58
N ASP A 39 -8.37 -6.08 -21.00
CA ASP A 39 -7.19 -6.78 -21.52
C ASP A 39 -5.96 -6.71 -20.60
N ILE A 40 -6.17 -6.83 -19.28
CA ILE A 40 -5.12 -6.75 -18.26
C ILE A 40 -3.93 -7.66 -18.52
N LEU A 41 -4.17 -8.87 -19.01
CA LEU A 41 -3.13 -9.85 -19.32
C LEU A 41 -2.31 -9.48 -20.56
N HIS A 42 -2.73 -8.48 -21.34
CA HIS A 42 -1.98 -8.00 -22.51
C HIS A 42 -1.01 -6.86 -22.13
N TRP A 43 -1.39 -6.00 -21.17
CA TRP A 43 -0.54 -4.87 -20.76
C TRP A 43 0.23 -5.10 -19.47
N ALA A 44 -0.05 -6.18 -18.73
CA ALA A 44 0.80 -6.65 -17.64
C ALA A 44 1.76 -7.75 -18.14
N ASP A 45 3.03 -7.63 -17.82
CA ASP A 45 4.09 -8.60 -18.17
C ASP A 45 4.20 -9.67 -17.06
N GLU A 46 4.60 -10.89 -17.40
CA GLU A 46 4.89 -11.96 -16.43
C GLU A 46 5.96 -11.55 -15.40
N LYS A 47 6.83 -10.60 -15.75
CA LYS A 47 7.86 -10.04 -14.86
C LYS A 47 7.34 -8.95 -13.92
N ASP A 48 6.10 -8.51 -14.08
CA ASP A 48 5.52 -7.51 -13.20
C ASP A 48 5.19 -8.11 -11.83
N ILE A 49 5.41 -7.29 -10.79
CA ILE A 49 5.10 -7.65 -9.41
C ILE A 49 3.78 -6.99 -9.02
N MET A 50 2.77 -7.82 -8.78
CA MET A 50 1.47 -7.39 -8.28
C MET A 50 1.56 -7.13 -6.77
N VAL A 51 1.55 -5.85 -6.40
CA VAL A 51 1.54 -5.44 -4.99
C VAL A 51 0.11 -5.26 -4.52
N VAL A 52 -0.32 -6.08 -3.56
CA VAL A 52 -1.70 -6.09 -3.06
C VAL A 52 -1.77 -5.85 -1.56
N ASP A 53 -2.93 -5.40 -1.08
CA ASP A 53 -3.18 -5.28 0.36
C ASP A 53 -3.39 -6.66 0.99
N ARG A 54 -3.31 -6.73 2.32
CA ARG A 54 -3.51 -7.97 3.09
C ARG A 54 -4.92 -8.57 2.88
N GLY A 55 -5.91 -7.83 2.37
CA GLY A 55 -7.26 -8.34 2.10
C GLY A 55 -7.40 -9.23 0.86
N PHE A 56 -6.31 -9.53 0.15
CA PHE A 56 -6.32 -10.21 -1.15
C PHE A 56 -5.71 -11.64 -1.20
N PRO A 57 -5.64 -12.43 -0.11
CA PRO A 57 -4.88 -13.70 -0.10
C PRO A 57 -5.41 -14.71 -1.12
N ASP A 58 -6.73 -14.82 -1.22
CA ASP A 58 -7.42 -15.71 -2.13
C ASP A 58 -7.20 -15.32 -3.61
N SER A 59 -7.08 -14.04 -3.91
CA SER A 59 -6.77 -13.54 -5.26
C SER A 59 -5.29 -13.61 -5.59
N ALA A 60 -4.40 -13.61 -4.59
CA ALA A 60 -2.96 -13.76 -4.81
C ALA A 60 -2.64 -15.12 -5.47
N GLY A 61 -3.29 -16.20 -5.04
CA GLY A 61 -3.14 -17.51 -5.70
C GLY A 61 -3.58 -17.51 -7.17
N VAL A 62 -4.62 -16.73 -7.51
CA VAL A 62 -5.06 -16.58 -8.90
C VAL A 62 -4.02 -15.79 -9.72
N MET A 63 -3.52 -14.67 -9.19
CA MET A 63 -2.45 -13.90 -9.84
C MET A 63 -1.20 -14.78 -10.10
N GLN A 64 -0.80 -15.58 -9.13
CA GLN A 64 0.33 -16.52 -9.28
C GLN A 64 0.05 -17.59 -10.35
N SER A 65 -1.17 -18.13 -10.41
CA SER A 65 -1.54 -19.11 -11.45
C SER A 65 -1.56 -18.53 -12.86
N LEU A 66 -1.69 -17.21 -12.98
CA LEU A 66 -1.61 -16.45 -14.23
C LEU A 66 -0.17 -16.03 -14.58
N GLY A 67 0.82 -16.42 -13.78
CA GLY A 67 2.24 -16.17 -14.04
C GLY A 67 2.82 -14.93 -13.36
N PHE A 68 2.04 -14.18 -12.57
CA PHE A 68 2.53 -12.98 -11.90
C PHE A 68 3.22 -13.27 -10.57
N ASP A 69 4.30 -12.54 -10.31
CA ASP A 69 4.83 -12.41 -8.95
C ASP A 69 3.89 -11.56 -8.09
N VAL A 70 3.65 -11.97 -6.86
CA VAL A 70 2.73 -11.27 -5.94
C VAL A 70 3.43 -10.91 -4.65
N ALA A 71 3.34 -9.63 -4.26
CA ALA A 71 3.85 -9.11 -3.01
C ALA A 71 2.70 -8.60 -2.13
N MET A 72 2.60 -9.14 -0.92
CA MET A 72 1.55 -8.80 0.05
C MET A 72 2.14 -8.78 1.47
N PRO A 73 1.62 -7.94 2.38
CA PRO A 73 2.01 -8.01 3.79
C PRO A 73 1.66 -9.37 4.40
N GLU A 74 2.53 -9.86 5.29
CA GLU A 74 2.40 -11.19 5.91
C GLU A 74 1.16 -11.28 6.81
N PHE A 75 0.67 -12.51 7.02
CA PHE A 75 -0.42 -12.82 7.96
C PHE A 75 0.11 -13.36 9.29
N LEU A 76 -0.59 -13.01 10.36
CA LEU A 76 -0.24 -13.49 11.69
C LEU A 76 -0.51 -14.99 11.83
N ASP A 77 -1.48 -15.57 11.11
CA ASP A 77 -1.82 -17.01 11.14
C ASP A 77 -1.93 -17.58 12.56
N GLY A 78 -2.72 -16.91 13.41
CA GLY A 78 -2.92 -17.30 14.81
C GLY A 78 -1.73 -16.97 15.74
N ARG A 79 -0.62 -16.42 15.22
CA ARG A 79 0.51 -15.95 16.05
C ARG A 79 0.20 -14.59 16.68
N ARG A 80 0.69 -14.36 17.89
CA ARG A 80 0.53 -13.07 18.58
C ARG A 80 1.32 -11.93 17.93
N ARG A 81 2.46 -12.24 17.29
CA ARG A 81 3.40 -11.28 16.67
C ARG A 81 4.12 -11.92 15.48
N PHE A 82 4.54 -11.11 14.52
CA PHE A 82 5.44 -11.53 13.45
C PHE A 82 6.86 -11.82 13.98
N ASP A 83 7.55 -12.75 13.34
CA ASP A 83 9.00 -12.83 13.46
C ASP A 83 9.66 -11.63 12.75
N THR A 84 10.98 -11.51 12.89
CA THR A 84 11.72 -10.37 12.34
C THR A 84 11.67 -10.35 10.81
N THR A 85 11.80 -11.51 10.17
CA THR A 85 11.82 -11.64 8.71
C THR A 85 10.49 -11.23 8.10
N ASN A 86 9.38 -11.76 8.62
CA ASN A 86 8.02 -11.47 8.15
C ASN A 86 7.64 -10.02 8.43
N ALA A 87 8.06 -9.46 9.57
CA ALA A 87 7.87 -8.05 9.86
C ALA A 87 8.64 -7.17 8.87
N ASN A 88 9.89 -7.50 8.53
CA ASN A 88 10.69 -6.76 7.56
C ASN A 88 10.10 -6.85 6.15
N ARG A 89 9.67 -8.03 5.71
CA ARG A 89 8.95 -8.21 4.42
C ARG A 89 7.67 -7.37 4.37
N SER A 90 6.87 -7.39 5.43
CA SER A 90 5.64 -6.60 5.50
C SER A 90 5.90 -5.09 5.40
N ARG A 91 6.94 -4.58 6.07
CA ARG A 91 7.36 -3.18 5.95
C ARG A 91 7.83 -2.85 4.54
N PHE A 92 8.59 -3.76 3.91
CA PHE A 92 9.07 -3.61 2.55
C PHE A 92 7.92 -3.45 1.55
N VAL A 93 6.93 -4.36 1.59
CA VAL A 93 5.73 -4.27 0.75
C VAL A 93 4.94 -2.98 1.05
N THR A 94 4.78 -2.64 2.33
CA THR A 94 4.03 -1.43 2.74
C THR A 94 4.68 -0.14 2.24
N LYS A 95 6.02 -0.09 2.16
CA LYS A 95 6.78 1.06 1.62
C LYS A 95 6.51 1.31 0.14
N ILE A 96 6.02 0.32 -0.61
CA ILE A 96 5.60 0.48 -2.02
C ILE A 96 4.10 0.77 -2.09
N ARG A 97 3.29 0.08 -1.27
CA ARG A 97 1.82 0.17 -1.26
C ARG A 97 1.27 1.59 -1.03
N TRP A 98 2.03 2.47 -0.35
CA TRP A 98 1.60 3.85 -0.05
C TRP A 98 1.10 4.63 -1.27
N VAL A 99 1.62 4.34 -2.47
CA VAL A 99 1.21 5.02 -3.71
C VAL A 99 -0.29 4.84 -3.98
N VAL A 100 -0.83 3.63 -3.73
CA VAL A 100 -2.26 3.34 -3.90
C VAL A 100 -3.09 4.12 -2.88
N GLU A 101 -2.60 4.27 -1.65
CA GLU A 101 -3.27 5.08 -0.62
C GLU A 101 -3.32 6.55 -1.02
N CYS A 102 -2.25 7.08 -1.63
CA CYS A 102 -2.22 8.45 -2.15
C CYS A 102 -3.20 8.65 -3.31
N VAL A 103 -3.32 7.70 -4.25
CA VAL A 103 -4.35 7.74 -5.32
C VAL A 103 -5.74 7.77 -4.73
N ASN A 104 -6.04 6.86 -3.82
CA ASN A 104 -7.33 6.83 -3.14
C ASN A 104 -7.58 8.13 -2.37
N GLY A 105 -6.55 8.69 -1.75
CA GLY A 105 -6.58 10.02 -1.12
C GLY A 105 -6.99 11.10 -2.12
N LYS A 106 -6.31 11.22 -3.27
CA LYS A 106 -6.66 12.20 -4.31
C LYS A 106 -8.10 12.04 -4.81
N LEU A 107 -8.55 10.81 -5.04
CA LEU A 107 -9.94 10.55 -5.46
C LEU A 107 -10.96 11.06 -4.42
N LYS A 108 -10.67 10.92 -3.12
CA LYS A 108 -11.53 11.44 -2.04
C LYS A 108 -11.59 12.97 -1.99
N HIS A 109 -10.68 13.69 -2.65
CA HIS A 109 -10.74 15.16 -2.72
C HIS A 109 -11.74 15.67 -3.76
N PHE A 110 -12.22 14.82 -4.67
CA PHE A 110 -13.28 15.21 -5.61
C PHE A 110 -14.60 15.34 -4.85
N ASN A 111 -15.08 16.57 -4.69
CA ASN A 111 -16.32 16.89 -3.96
C ASN A 111 -17.54 16.10 -4.41
N LEU A 112 -17.60 15.73 -5.69
CA LEU A 112 -18.68 14.90 -6.24
C LEU A 112 -18.65 13.49 -5.65
N LEU A 113 -17.46 12.88 -5.56
CA LEU A 113 -17.27 11.50 -5.10
C LEU A 113 -17.18 11.39 -3.58
N SER A 114 -16.92 12.49 -2.87
CA SER A 114 -16.88 12.53 -1.41
C SER A 114 -18.26 12.71 -0.76
N LYS A 115 -19.29 13.00 -1.55
CA LYS A 115 -20.67 13.25 -1.10
C LYS A 115 -21.61 12.14 -1.57
N THR A 116 -22.79 12.09 -0.96
CA THR A 116 -23.88 11.23 -1.40
C THR A 116 -24.36 11.66 -2.78
N LEU A 117 -24.31 10.75 -3.75
CA LEU A 117 -24.81 10.96 -5.10
C LEU A 117 -26.31 10.68 -5.17
N GLN A 118 -27.01 11.40 -6.06
CA GLN A 118 -28.42 11.12 -6.31
C GLN A 118 -28.57 9.83 -7.11
N ASN A 119 -29.57 9.02 -6.78
CA ASN A 119 -29.84 7.74 -7.46
C ASN A 119 -30.05 7.89 -8.97
N SER A 120 -30.56 9.05 -9.43
CA SER A 120 -30.69 9.39 -10.86
C SER A 120 -29.36 9.35 -11.62
N THR A 121 -28.26 9.62 -10.93
CA THR A 121 -26.90 9.64 -11.52
C THR A 121 -26.15 8.32 -11.36
N MET A 122 -26.79 7.29 -10.79
CA MET A 122 -26.15 6.01 -10.47
C MET A 122 -25.52 5.33 -11.70
N SER A 123 -26.18 5.42 -12.87
CA SER A 123 -25.68 4.87 -14.13
C SER A 123 -24.38 5.52 -14.61
N GLN A 124 -24.11 6.76 -14.19
CA GLN A 124 -22.97 7.58 -14.63
C GLN A 124 -21.82 7.57 -13.62
N VAL A 125 -21.99 6.99 -12.43
CA VAL A 125 -20.96 6.99 -11.37
C VAL A 125 -19.64 6.40 -11.85
N ARG A 126 -19.71 5.36 -12.70
CA ARG A 126 -18.52 4.77 -13.33
C ARG A 126 -17.76 5.80 -14.16
N ASP A 127 -18.47 6.59 -14.96
CA ASP A 127 -17.87 7.59 -15.83
C ASP A 127 -17.31 8.75 -15.02
N TYR A 128 -18.00 9.20 -13.96
CA TYR A 128 -17.46 10.20 -13.03
C TYR A 128 -16.15 9.76 -12.40
N LEU A 129 -16.07 8.49 -11.97
CA LEU A 129 -14.85 7.94 -11.39
C LEU A 129 -13.71 7.88 -12.43
N ARG A 130 -14.00 7.44 -13.66
CA ARG A 130 -13.03 7.41 -14.76
C ARG A 130 -12.52 8.80 -15.14
N ILE A 131 -13.42 9.78 -15.23
CA ILE A 131 -13.07 11.18 -15.50
C ILE A 131 -12.19 11.72 -14.37
N ALA A 132 -12.52 11.47 -13.11
CA ALA A 132 -11.69 11.89 -11.98
C ALA A 132 -10.29 11.26 -12.05
N CYS A 133 -10.18 9.97 -12.35
CA CYS A 133 -8.89 9.30 -12.56
C CYS A 133 -8.10 9.93 -13.73
N ALA A 134 -8.76 10.20 -14.86
CA ALA A 134 -8.12 10.84 -16.01
C ALA A 134 -7.60 12.24 -15.68
N LEU A 135 -8.37 13.03 -14.92
CA LEU A 135 -7.94 14.35 -14.44
C LEU A 135 -6.74 14.25 -13.49
N ILE A 136 -6.72 13.26 -12.60
CA ILE A 136 -5.56 13.00 -11.72
C ILE A 136 -4.32 12.67 -12.55
N ASN A 137 -4.44 11.81 -13.57
CA ASN A 137 -3.31 11.45 -14.43
C ASN A 137 -2.82 12.62 -15.29
N ALA A 138 -3.74 13.44 -15.80
CA ALA A 138 -3.42 14.53 -16.73
C ALA A 138 -2.85 15.76 -16.01
N TYR A 139 -3.37 16.11 -14.83
CA TYR A 139 -3.09 17.38 -14.17
C TYR A 139 -2.64 17.24 -12.71
N GLY A 140 -2.72 16.05 -12.12
CA GLY A 140 -2.29 15.82 -10.75
C GLY A 140 -0.78 15.84 -10.61
N SER A 141 -0.29 16.30 -9.45
CA SER A 141 1.14 16.27 -9.15
C SER A 141 1.69 14.82 -9.19
N PRO A 142 2.89 14.59 -9.76
CA PRO A 142 3.53 13.27 -9.73
C PRO A 142 3.59 12.71 -8.31
N MET A 143 3.24 11.44 -8.12
CA MET A 143 3.30 10.84 -6.76
C MET A 143 4.72 10.48 -6.38
N VAL A 144 5.46 9.93 -7.34
CA VAL A 144 6.88 9.64 -7.18
C VAL A 144 7.64 10.56 -8.08
N THR A 145 8.39 11.49 -7.48
CA THR A 145 9.40 12.26 -8.19
C THR A 145 10.75 11.62 -7.87
N PRO A 146 11.54 11.18 -8.87
CA PRO A 146 12.88 10.68 -8.64
C PRO A 146 13.68 11.71 -7.84
N SER A 147 14.18 11.29 -6.70
CA SER A 147 14.98 12.10 -5.79
C SER A 147 16.37 11.49 -5.71
N PRO A 148 17.44 12.27 -5.48
CA PRO A 148 18.77 11.73 -5.17
C PRO A 148 18.79 10.75 -3.99
N TYR A 149 17.72 10.75 -3.17
CA TYR A 149 17.54 9.84 -2.05
C TYR A 149 16.79 8.55 -2.41
N THR A 150 16.08 8.48 -3.55
CA THR A 150 15.26 7.31 -3.92
C THR A 150 16.11 6.04 -3.98
N ASP A 151 17.26 6.09 -4.63
CA ASP A 151 18.19 4.94 -4.69
C ASP A 151 18.77 4.57 -3.33
N LYS A 152 19.02 5.57 -2.47
CA LYS A 152 19.51 5.36 -1.11
C LYS A 152 18.45 4.65 -0.27
N ILE A 153 17.19 5.07 -0.37
CA ILE A 153 16.05 4.42 0.30
C ILE A 153 15.87 3.00 -0.21
N ALA A 154 15.90 2.79 -1.54
CA ALA A 154 15.75 1.45 -2.12
C ALA A 154 16.85 0.49 -1.60
N LYS A 155 18.11 0.93 -1.62
CA LYS A 155 19.23 0.16 -1.05
C LYS A 155 19.06 -0.09 0.44
N PHE A 156 18.66 0.93 1.21
CA PHE A 156 18.42 0.82 2.64
C PHE A 156 17.31 -0.20 2.96
N MET A 157 16.20 -0.16 2.22
CA MET A 157 15.10 -1.11 2.35
C MET A 157 15.55 -2.54 2.03
N LEU A 158 16.36 -2.72 0.97
CA LEU A 158 16.93 -4.03 0.62
C LEU A 158 17.89 -4.57 1.69
N THR A 159 18.72 -3.70 2.28
CA THR A 159 19.60 -4.12 3.40
C THR A 159 18.80 -4.43 4.66
N SER A 160 17.76 -3.64 4.93
CA SER A 160 16.90 -3.79 6.12
C SER A 160 16.08 -5.07 6.10
N LEU A 161 15.77 -5.63 4.91
CA LEU A 161 15.11 -6.93 4.79
C LEU A 161 15.86 -8.04 5.56
N LYS A 162 17.20 -7.99 5.55
CA LYS A 162 18.07 -8.98 6.20
C LYS A 162 18.46 -8.60 7.63
N GLN A 163 18.02 -7.43 8.11
CA GLN A 163 18.45 -6.91 9.40
C GLN A 163 17.70 -7.59 10.55
N GLU A 164 18.46 -8.03 11.55
CA GLU A 164 17.91 -8.58 12.78
C GLU A 164 17.29 -7.50 13.67
N ASN A 165 16.32 -7.91 14.50
CA ASN A 165 15.69 -7.01 15.45
C ASN A 165 16.63 -6.77 16.65
N ARG A 166 17.44 -5.72 16.53
CA ARG A 166 18.40 -5.30 17.57
C ARG A 166 17.74 -4.97 18.90
N ILE A 167 16.51 -4.42 18.88
CA ILE A 167 15.76 -4.11 20.11
C ILE A 167 15.39 -5.41 20.82
N ARG A 168 14.89 -6.40 20.09
CA ARG A 168 14.59 -7.73 20.63
C ARG A 168 15.84 -8.31 21.28
N LEU A 169 16.97 -8.37 20.57
CA LEU A 169 18.23 -8.88 21.12
C LEU A 169 18.65 -8.13 22.39
N ARG A 170 18.54 -6.80 22.39
CA ARG A 170 18.89 -5.97 23.55
C ARG A 170 17.99 -6.23 24.75
N VAL A 171 16.68 -6.36 24.56
CA VAL A 171 15.72 -6.67 25.63
C VAL A 171 15.95 -8.08 26.20
N TYR A 172 16.27 -9.06 25.35
CA TYR A 172 16.60 -10.41 25.80
C TYR A 172 17.93 -10.47 26.58
N ASN A 173 18.96 -9.78 26.10
CA ASN A 173 20.30 -9.82 26.70
C ASN A 173 20.44 -8.90 27.92
N ASN A 174 19.66 -7.83 27.99
CA ASN A 174 19.62 -6.88 29.11
C ASN A 174 18.16 -6.52 29.38
N PRO A 175 17.46 -7.25 30.27
CA PRO A 175 16.11 -6.88 30.66
C PRO A 175 16.15 -5.50 31.30
N TYR A 176 15.52 -4.52 30.64
CA TYR A 176 15.49 -3.15 31.12
C TYR A 176 14.71 -3.06 32.43
N ASN A 177 15.27 -2.35 33.41
CA ASN A 177 14.50 -1.80 34.52
C ASN A 177 13.69 -0.60 33.98
N TRP A 178 12.53 -0.89 33.41
CA TRP A 178 11.57 0.13 33.01
C TRP A 178 11.23 0.97 34.25
N LYS A 179 11.48 2.28 34.18
CA LYS A 179 11.09 3.23 35.21
C LYS A 179 9.87 3.99 34.73
N ASP A 180 8.94 4.25 35.63
CA ASP A 180 7.79 5.09 35.34
C ASP A 180 8.25 6.52 35.01
N ILE A 181 7.79 7.04 33.88
CA ILE A 181 7.99 8.43 33.52
C ILE A 181 6.91 9.25 34.24
N ASN A 182 7.34 10.22 35.05
CA ASN A 182 6.48 11.21 35.69
C ASN A 182 6.99 12.62 35.37
N ALA A 183 6.19 13.65 35.67
CA ALA A 183 6.53 15.05 35.40
C ALA A 183 7.85 15.50 36.05
N SER A 184 8.25 14.87 37.17
CA SER A 184 9.50 15.12 37.89
C SER A 184 10.74 14.47 37.25
N ASN A 185 10.57 13.42 36.43
CA ASN A 185 11.63 12.72 35.70
C ASN A 185 11.50 12.92 34.18
N PHE A 186 10.91 14.04 33.74
CA PHE A 186 10.70 14.32 32.33
C PHE A 186 12.03 14.44 31.59
N VAL A 187 12.32 13.47 30.73
CA VAL A 187 13.42 13.58 29.76
C VAL A 187 12.84 14.34 28.57
N SER A 188 13.38 15.52 28.27
CA SER A 188 12.88 16.31 27.14
C SER A 188 12.96 15.50 25.86
N PHE A 189 11.93 15.57 25.02
CA PHE A 189 11.99 14.96 23.70
C PHE A 189 13.16 15.59 22.91
N PRO A 190 13.94 14.79 22.17
CA PRO A 190 14.98 15.34 21.31
C PRO A 190 14.34 16.27 20.28
N VAL A 191 14.87 17.49 20.18
CA VAL A 191 14.51 18.40 19.10
C VAL A 191 15.29 17.95 17.87
N LEU A 192 14.58 17.36 16.92
CA LEU A 192 15.16 16.85 15.70
C LEU A 192 14.99 17.86 14.56
N THR A 193 16.05 18.07 13.81
CA THR A 193 16.02 18.77 12.53
C THR A 193 15.19 18.00 11.50
N LEU A 194 14.73 18.69 10.46
CA LEU A 194 13.98 18.05 9.37
C LEU A 194 14.79 16.91 8.72
N ASP A 195 16.11 17.05 8.62
CA ASP A 195 16.97 16.02 8.05
C ASP A 195 17.17 14.83 9.01
N GLU A 196 17.22 15.05 10.32
CA GLU A 196 17.22 13.95 11.29
C GLU A 196 15.89 13.20 11.30
N ILE A 197 14.76 13.91 11.19
CA ILE A 197 13.43 13.29 11.04
C ILE A 197 13.37 12.48 9.75
N ARG A 198 13.92 13.02 8.65
CA ARG A 198 14.06 12.26 7.40
C ARG A 198 14.89 11.01 7.64
N CYS A 199 16.06 11.08 8.26
CA CYS A 199 16.88 9.90 8.57
C CYS A 199 16.17 8.84 9.43
N LEU A 200 15.24 9.23 10.32
CA LEU A 200 14.44 8.29 11.11
C LEU A 200 13.28 7.65 10.34
N THR A 201 12.83 8.30 9.26
CA THR A 201 11.65 7.90 8.47
C THR A 201 11.99 7.35 7.08
N LEU A 202 13.22 7.55 6.63
CA LEU A 202 13.82 6.94 5.45
C LEU A 202 14.00 5.44 5.68
#